data_AF-A0A2G4F9V9-F1
#
_entry.id   AF-A0A2G4F9V9-F1
#
_cell.length_a   1.000
_cell.length_b   1.000
_cell.length_c   1.000
_cell.angle_alpha   90.00
_cell.angle_beta   90.00
_cell.angle_gamma   90.00
#
_symmetry.space_group_name_H-M   'P 1'
#
loop_
_entity.id
_entity.type
_entity.pdbx_description
1 polymer ?
#
loop_
_entity_poly.entity_id
_entity_poly.type
_entity_poly.pdbx_seq_one_letter_code
_entity_poly.pdbx_strand_id
1 'polypeptide(L)'
;MKTRSALIAYFVLVLAAMTWVSWYACTAPTITSLPQYAAITGKAGLNVVDGYVTVCSEPWGLATMFDAYFGFLAFWLYVAWRERSGLSRLAWLVALMLLGNFAIAAYALACLFKAPADAGLETIFFTRKQA
;
A
#
# COMPACT_ATOMS: atom_id res chain seq x y z
N MET A 1 16.22 9.67 18.80
CA MET A 1 17.01 9.49 17.55
C MET A 1 16.97 8.05 17.03
N LYS A 2 17.41 7.02 17.79
CA LYS A 2 17.44 5.61 17.33
C LYS A 2 16.10 5.11 16.77
N THR A 3 14.98 5.42 17.43
CA THR A 3 13.63 4.99 17.00
C THR A 3 13.19 5.60 15.67
N ARG A 4 13.51 6.89 15.42
CA ARG A 4 13.17 7.56 14.15
C ARG A 4 13.93 6.94 12.98
N SER A 5 15.22 6.69 13.15
CA SER A 5 16.04 6.03 12.12
C SER A 5 15.54 4.61 11.84
N ALA A 6 15.13 3.85 12.87
CA ALA A 6 14.55 2.53 12.70
C ALA A 6 13.23 2.57 11.91
N LEU A 7 12.34 3.52 12.21
CA LEU A 7 11.09 3.70 11.45
C LEU A 7 11.33 4.09 10.00
N ILE A 8 12.27 5.00 9.75
CA ILE A 8 12.66 5.36 8.37
C ILE A 8 13.17 4.12 7.63
N ALA A 9 14.09 3.37 8.24
CA ALA A 9 14.62 2.14 7.65
C ALA A 9 13.50 1.13 7.36
N TYR A 10 12.54 0.97 8.27
CA TYR A 10 11.38 0.10 8.07
C TYR A 10 10.53 0.53 6.87
N PHE A 11 10.14 1.81 6.78
CA PHE A 11 9.31 2.25 5.66
C PHE A 11 10.07 2.26 4.32
N VAL A 12 11.38 2.47 4.33
CA VAL A 12 12.23 2.27 3.14
C VAL A 12 12.27 0.79 2.74
N LEU A 13 12.39 -0.12 3.70
CA LEU A 13 12.27 -1.56 3.44
C LEU A 13 10.92 -1.92 2.83
N VAL A 14 9.82 -1.37 3.35
CA VAL A 14 8.48 -1.58 2.79
C VAL A 14 8.42 -1.12 1.33
N LEU A 15 8.95 0.05 1.00
CA LEU A 15 8.99 0.53 -0.38
C LEU A 15 9.82 -0.40 -1.27
N ALA A 16 11.01 -0.80 -0.83
CA ALA A 16 11.87 -1.72 -1.59
C ALA A 16 11.18 -3.08 -1.81
N ALA A 17 10.54 -3.62 -0.78
CA ALA A 17 9.80 -4.87 -0.86
C ALA A 17 8.62 -4.77 -1.82
N MET A 18 7.84 -3.68 -1.77
CA MET A 18 6.72 -3.49 -2.69
C MET A 18 7.19 -3.28 -4.13
N THR A 19 8.27 -2.55 -4.36
CA THR A 19 8.89 -2.43 -5.70
C THR A 19 9.33 -3.79 -6.23
N TRP A 20 9.96 -4.61 -5.39
CA TRP A 20 10.33 -5.98 -5.76
C TRP A 20 9.11 -6.84 -6.10
N VAL A 21 8.06 -6.81 -5.27
CA VAL A 21 6.82 -7.57 -5.50
C VAL A 21 6.14 -7.14 -6.80
N SER A 22 6.03 -5.84 -7.07
CA SER A 22 5.46 -5.34 -8.33
C SER A 22 6.30 -5.75 -9.53
N TRP A 23 7.62 -5.63 -9.45
CA TRP A 23 8.52 -6.10 -10.50
C TRP A 23 8.37 -7.60 -10.76
N TYR A 24 8.37 -8.40 -9.69
CA TYR A 24 8.19 -9.86 -9.79
C TYR A 24 6.84 -10.20 -10.38
N ALA A 25 5.75 -9.54 -9.99
CA ALA A 25 4.43 -9.75 -10.57
C ALA A 25 4.39 -9.44 -12.08
N CYS A 26 5.18 -8.48 -12.55
CA CYS A 26 5.28 -8.15 -13.98
C CYS A 26 6.19 -9.08 -14.79
N THR A 27 7.11 -9.81 -14.15
CA THR A 27 8.16 -10.57 -14.84
C THR A 27 8.12 -12.08 -14.58
N ALA A 28 7.46 -12.51 -13.51
CA ALA A 28 7.32 -13.91 -13.18
C ALA A 28 6.45 -14.61 -14.24
N PRO A 29 6.80 -15.85 -14.63
CA PRO A 29 5.93 -16.64 -15.46
C PRO A 29 4.58 -16.80 -14.74
N THR A 30 3.50 -16.58 -15.47
CA THR A 30 2.13 -16.70 -14.97
C THR A 30 1.94 -18.08 -14.29
N ILE A 31 0.98 -18.18 -13.36
CA ILE A 31 0.65 -19.43 -12.63
C ILE A 31 0.52 -20.66 -13.55
N THR A 32 0.23 -20.43 -14.83
CA THR A 32 0.16 -21.40 -15.92
C THR A 32 1.44 -22.21 -16.14
N SER A 33 2.58 -21.81 -15.58
CA SER A 33 3.83 -22.59 -15.60
C SER A 33 3.85 -23.77 -14.61
N LEU A 34 2.90 -23.83 -13.66
CA LEU A 34 2.79 -24.95 -12.73
C LEU A 34 1.99 -26.11 -13.37
N PRO A 35 2.36 -27.38 -13.10
CA PRO A 35 1.68 -28.55 -13.70
C PRO A 35 0.16 -28.56 -13.47
N GLN A 36 -0.31 -28.11 -12.29
CA GLN A 36 -1.74 -28.05 -11.98
C GLN A 36 -2.53 -27.02 -12.82
N TYR A 37 -1.86 -26.07 -13.47
CA TYR A 37 -2.49 -25.03 -14.30
C TYR A 37 -2.14 -25.19 -15.79
N ALA A 38 -1.55 -26.33 -16.18
CA ALA A 38 -1.16 -26.59 -17.57
C ALA A 38 -2.34 -26.47 -18.57
N ALA A 39 -3.56 -26.82 -18.14
CA ALA A 39 -4.78 -26.78 -18.96
C ALA A 39 -5.25 -25.37 -19.37
N ILE A 40 -4.79 -24.34 -18.66
CA ILE A 40 -5.11 -22.92 -18.92
C ILE A 40 -3.91 -22.16 -19.53
N THR A 41 -2.80 -22.84 -19.80
CA THR A 41 -1.62 -22.27 -20.49
C THR A 41 -2.00 -21.72 -21.87
N GLY A 42 -1.69 -20.46 -22.14
CA GLY A 42 -1.94 -19.81 -23.42
C GLY A 42 -3.39 -19.32 -23.66
N LYS A 43 -4.30 -19.51 -22.70
CA LYS A 43 -5.68 -18.99 -22.77
C LYS A 43 -5.77 -17.71 -21.93
N ALA A 44 -5.80 -16.57 -22.62
CA ALA A 44 -5.81 -15.20 -22.09
C ALA A 44 -4.64 -14.89 -21.13
N GLY A 45 -3.74 -14.00 -21.55
CA GLY A 45 -2.75 -13.45 -20.64
C GLY A 45 -3.46 -12.81 -19.45
N LEU A 46 -3.10 -13.22 -18.24
CA LEU A 46 -3.59 -12.65 -16.98
C LEU A 46 -3.20 -11.16 -16.94
N ASN A 47 -4.02 -10.32 -17.58
CA ASN A 47 -3.97 -8.89 -17.35
C ASN A 47 -4.45 -8.64 -15.91
N VAL A 48 -4.13 -7.47 -15.36
CA VAL A 48 -4.44 -7.15 -13.95
C VAL A 48 -5.95 -7.29 -13.65
N VAL A 49 -6.81 -7.07 -14.65
CA VAL A 49 -8.27 -7.14 -14.52
C VAL A 49 -8.76 -8.59 -14.43
N ASP A 50 -8.33 -9.46 -15.34
CA ASP A 50 -8.70 -10.87 -15.37
C ASP A 50 -8.12 -11.60 -14.15
N GLY A 51 -6.94 -11.19 -13.69
CA GLY A 51 -6.37 -11.64 -12.42
C GLY A 51 -7.20 -11.23 -11.22
N TYR A 52 -7.65 -9.98 -11.18
CA TYR A 52 -8.54 -9.50 -10.13
C TYR A 52 -9.87 -10.27 -10.09
N VAL A 53 -10.49 -10.53 -11.25
CA VAL A 53 -11.72 -11.33 -11.34
C VAL A 53 -11.48 -12.75 -10.83
N THR A 54 -10.37 -13.36 -11.22
CA THR A 54 -10.01 -14.72 -10.80
C THR A 54 -9.81 -14.79 -9.27
N VAL A 55 -9.07 -13.85 -8.69
CA VAL A 55 -8.83 -13.81 -7.23
C VAL A 55 -10.12 -13.55 -6.46
N CYS A 56 -10.95 -12.62 -6.92
CA CYS A 56 -12.23 -12.31 -6.27
C CYS A 56 -13.29 -13.40 -6.44
N SER A 57 -13.11 -14.33 -7.38
CA SER A 57 -14.01 -15.47 -7.57
C SER A 57 -13.81 -16.56 -6.51
N GLU A 58 -12.65 -16.59 -5.85
CA GLU A 58 -12.37 -17.48 -4.73
C GLU A 58 -12.81 -16.83 -3.40
N PRO A 59 -13.71 -17.42 -2.59
CA PRO A 59 -14.09 -16.94 -1.27
C PRO A 59 -12.97 -16.33 -0.41
N TRP A 60 -11.81 -16.98 -0.28
CA TRP A 60 -10.70 -16.44 0.51
C TRP A 60 -9.96 -15.30 -0.19
N GLY A 61 -9.89 -15.33 -1.52
CA GLY A 61 -9.34 -14.23 -2.30
C GLY A 61 -10.18 -12.96 -2.15
N LEU A 62 -11.51 -13.10 -2.22
CA LEU A 62 -12.45 -12.03 -1.95
C LEU A 62 -12.29 -11.48 -0.52
N ALA A 63 -12.27 -12.36 0.49
CA ALA A 63 -12.11 -11.96 1.89
C ALA A 63 -10.80 -11.16 2.11
N THR A 64 -9.71 -11.59 1.49
CA THR A 64 -8.40 -10.92 1.58
C THR A 64 -8.43 -9.54 0.90
N MET A 65 -9.11 -9.40 -0.23
CA MET A 65 -9.31 -8.09 -0.88
C MET A 65 -10.09 -7.14 0.02
N PHE A 66 -11.19 -7.61 0.61
CA PHE A 66 -11.95 -6.82 1.58
C PHE A 66 -11.07 -6.38 2.76
N ASP A 67 -10.33 -7.31 3.37
CA ASP A 67 -9.45 -7.01 4.51
C ASP A 67 -8.42 -5.91 4.15
N ALA A 68 -7.78 -6.01 2.98
CA ALA A 68 -6.81 -5.01 2.51
C ALA A 68 -7.45 -3.63 2.30
N TYR A 69 -8.55 -3.54 1.56
CA TYR A 69 -9.18 -2.25 1.22
C TYR A 69 -9.86 -1.58 2.42
N PHE A 70 -10.48 -2.35 3.32
CA PHE A 70 -10.99 -1.81 4.58
C PHE A 70 -9.84 -1.33 5.48
N GLY A 71 -8.70 -2.01 5.50
CA GLY A 71 -7.47 -1.53 6.14
C GLY A 71 -6.99 -0.20 5.57
N PHE A 72 -6.97 -0.05 4.25
CA PHE A 72 -6.60 1.21 3.59
C PHE A 72 -7.58 2.34 3.91
N LEU A 73 -8.88 2.04 3.97
CA LEU A 73 -9.89 3.02 4.33
C LEU A 73 -9.78 3.45 5.80
N ALA A 74 -9.51 2.51 6.70
CA ALA A 74 -9.26 2.79 8.11
C ALA A 74 -8.02 3.70 8.29
N PHE A 75 -6.93 3.40 7.57
CA PHE A 75 -5.76 4.28 7.57
C PHE A 75 -6.06 5.64 6.93
N TRP A 76 -6.86 5.68 5.86
CA TRP A 76 -7.29 6.93 5.26
C TRP A 76 -8.09 7.80 6.23
N LEU A 77 -8.96 7.23 7.08
CA LEU A 77 -9.68 8.02 8.10
C LEU A 77 -8.71 8.75 9.04
N TYR A 78 -7.62 8.08 9.44
CA TYR A 78 -6.53 8.72 10.20
C TYR A 78 -5.86 9.84 9.40
N VAL A 79 -5.53 9.62 8.13
CA VAL A 79 -4.95 10.67 7.26
C VAL A 79 -5.93 11.83 7.07
N ALA A 80 -7.22 11.55 6.90
CA ALA A 80 -8.27 12.54 6.71
C ALA A 80 -8.48 13.38 7.96
N TRP A 81 -8.36 12.78 9.15
CA TRP A 81 -8.36 13.53 10.41
C TRP A 81 -7.15 14.46 10.52
N ARG A 82 -5.96 13.96 10.17
CA ARG A 82 -4.68 14.68 10.30
C ARG A 82 -4.48 15.80 9.28
N GLU A 83 -4.87 15.57 8.02
CA GLU A 83 -4.83 16.58 6.95
C GLU A 83 -6.05 17.51 7.03
N ARG A 84 -5.84 18.82 6.85
CA ARG A 84 -6.93 19.80 6.92
C ARG A 84 -7.50 20.17 5.55
N SER A 85 -6.67 20.20 4.52
CA SER A 85 -7.08 20.52 3.15
C SER A 85 -7.90 19.38 2.54
N GLY A 86 -9.11 19.70 2.06
CA GLY A 86 -9.97 18.74 1.37
C GLY A 86 -9.30 18.10 0.14
N LEU A 87 -8.49 18.88 -0.59
CA LEU A 87 -7.72 18.37 -1.72
C LEU A 87 -6.66 17.35 -1.28
N SER A 88 -5.96 17.60 -0.17
CA SER A 88 -4.97 16.65 0.34
C SER A 88 -5.63 15.35 0.82
N ARG A 89 -6.81 15.42 1.44
CA ARG A 89 -7.55 14.23 1.86
C ARG A 89 -7.97 13.37 0.68
N LEU A 90 -8.48 14.02 -0.37
CA LEU A 90 -8.90 13.33 -1.59
C LEU A 90 -7.69 12.73 -2.34
N ALA A 91 -6.60 13.48 -2.44
CA ALA A 91 -5.36 12.99 -3.05
C ALA A 91 -4.82 11.75 -2.32
N TRP A 92 -4.81 11.75 -0.98
CA TRP A 92 -4.40 10.58 -0.20
C TRP A 92 -5.40 9.43 -0.27
N LEU A 93 -6.71 9.69 -0.39
CA LEU A 93 -7.70 8.63 -0.62
C LEU A 93 -7.37 7.89 -1.92
N VAL A 94 -7.22 8.63 -3.01
CA VAL A 94 -6.92 8.07 -4.33
C VAL A 94 -5.58 7.33 -4.30
N ALA A 95 -4.55 7.92 -3.68
CA ALA A 95 -3.26 7.26 -3.53
C ALA A 95 -3.36 5.93 -2.75
N LEU A 96 -4.07 5.90 -1.62
CA LEU A 96 -4.23 4.68 -0.81
C LEU A 96 -5.01 3.59 -1.54
N MET A 97 -6.07 3.94 -2.27
CA MET A 97 -6.87 2.97 -3.02
C MET A 97 -6.13 2.39 -4.24
N LEU A 98 -5.23 3.15 -4.86
CA LEU A 98 -4.49 2.73 -6.05
C LEU A 98 -3.14 2.08 -5.72
N LEU A 99 -2.42 2.61 -4.74
CA LEU A 99 -1.04 2.21 -4.41
C LEU A 99 -0.94 1.35 -3.15
N GLY A 100 -1.98 1.32 -2.30
CA GLY A 100 -2.00 0.55 -1.06
C GLY A 100 -0.81 0.87 -0.15
N ASN A 101 0.00 -0.15 0.15
CA ASN A 101 1.15 -0.03 1.04
C ASN A 101 2.23 0.96 0.58
N PHE A 102 2.38 1.20 -0.74
CA PHE A 102 3.30 2.24 -1.22
C PHE A 102 2.88 3.62 -0.70
N ALA A 103 1.57 3.93 -0.73
CA ALA A 103 1.06 5.20 -0.25
C ALA A 103 1.18 5.32 1.27
N ILE A 104 0.95 4.24 2.03
CA ILE A 104 1.15 4.22 3.49
C ILE A 104 2.60 4.52 3.85
N ALA A 105 3.55 3.81 3.23
CA ALA A 105 4.98 4.00 3.50
C ALA A 105 5.45 5.40 3.08
N ALA A 106 5.04 5.88 1.91
CA ALA A 106 5.34 7.23 1.43
C ALA A 106 4.76 8.31 2.36
N TYR A 107 3.53 8.13 2.84
CA TYR A 107 2.91 9.05 3.81
C TYR A 107 3.73 9.10 5.10
N ALA A 108 4.04 7.95 5.69
CA ALA A 108 4.79 7.86 6.93
C ALA A 108 6.19 8.47 6.81
N LEU A 109 6.91 8.20 5.71
CA LEU A 109 8.20 8.82 5.43
C LEU A 109 8.08 10.35 5.25
N ALA A 110 7.06 10.83 4.54
CA ALA A 110 6.82 12.27 4.41
C ALA A 110 6.59 12.94 5.78
N CYS A 111 5.94 12.27 6.72
CA CYS A 111 5.77 12.76 8.09
C CYS A 111 7.10 12.81 8.84
N LEU A 112 7.87 11.72 8.76
CA LEU A 112 9.14 11.57 9.43
C LEU A 112 10.20 12.54 8.88
N PHE A 113 10.18 12.89 7.60
CA PHE A 113 11.14 13.84 7.02
C PHE A 113 10.74 15.30 7.21
N LYS A 114 9.44 15.63 7.25
CA LYS A 114 8.98 17.01 7.48
C LYS A 114 9.08 17.45 8.94
N ALA A 115 9.16 16.51 9.88
CA ALA A 115 9.22 16.83 11.30
C ALA A 115 10.61 17.35 11.74
N PRO A 116 10.67 18.31 12.69
CA PRO A 116 11.91 18.76 13.33
C PRO A 116 12.75 17.61 13.88
N ALA A 117 14.08 17.77 13.93
CA ALA A 117 15.02 16.71 14.34
C ALA A 117 14.75 16.17 15.76
N ASP A 118 14.28 17.05 16.64
CA ASP A 118 13.98 16.89 18.05
C ASP A 118 12.51 16.53 18.35
N ALA A 119 11.63 16.55 17.34
CA ALA A 119 10.22 16.24 17.54
C ALA A 119 10.00 14.78 18.00
N GLY A 120 9.19 14.62 19.05
CA GLY A 120 8.74 13.32 19.52
C GLY A 120 7.79 12.64 18.52
N LEU A 121 7.75 11.31 18.51
CA LEU A 121 6.90 10.54 17.57
C LEU A 121 5.42 10.90 17.66
N GLU A 122 4.95 11.26 18.86
CA GLU A 122 3.59 11.73 19.08
C GLU A 122 3.32 13.03 18.33
N THR A 123 4.27 13.96 18.35
CA THR A 123 4.19 15.19 17.59
C THR A 123 4.21 14.90 16.09
N ILE A 124 4.98 13.91 15.65
CA ILE A 124 5.07 13.54 14.24
C ILE A 124 3.75 12.97 13.72
N PHE A 125 3.17 11.97 14.40
CA PHE A 125 2.02 11.24 13.90
C PHE A 125 0.67 11.72 14.44
N PHE A 126 0.60 12.13 15.71
CA PHE A 126 -0.66 12.50 16.35
C PHE A 126 -0.93 14.00 16.41
N THR A 127 -0.06 14.83 15.82
CA THR A 127 -0.39 16.26 15.65
C THR A 127 -1.16 16.49 14.36
N ARG A 128 -2.35 17.08 14.51
CA ARG A 128 -3.17 17.55 13.41
C ARG A 128 -2.53 18.79 12.78
N LYS A 129 -2.44 18.84 11.45
CA LYS A 129 -1.87 20.00 10.77
C LYS A 129 -2.76 21.24 10.96
N GLN A 130 -2.13 22.37 11.26
CA GLN A 130 -2.79 23.67 11.29
C GLN A 130 -3.18 24.09 9.85
N ALA A 131 -4.22 24.91 9.69
CA ALA A 131 -4.67 25.39 8.37
C ALA A 131 -3.66 26.38 7.81
#